data_AF-A0AA42KR58-F1
#
_entry.id   AF-A0AA42KR58-F1
#
_cell.length_a   1.000
_cell.length_b   1.000
_cell.length_c   1.000
_cell.angle_alpha   90.00
_cell.angle_beta   90.00
_cell.angle_gamma   90.00
#
_symmetry.space_group_name_H-M   'P 1'
#
loop_
_entity.id
_entity.type
_entity.pdbx_description
1 polymer ?
#
loop_
_entity_poly.entity_id
_entity_poly.type
_entity_poly.pdbx_seq_one_letter_code
_entity_poly.pdbx_strand_id
1 'polypeptide(L)'
;MLGSIKRLILLGTLLLVGVAILLLMLQNPQRSEFHILFWVTPELPFSVFLILAFVFGAVGSLLLSLLAARRSAIRTKPKAG
;
A
#
# COMPACT_ATOMS: atom_id res chain seq x y z
N MET A 1 -23.81 0.44 -8.31
CA MET A 1 -23.39 -0.94 -7.96
C MET A 1 -21.92 -1.23 -8.31
N LEU A 2 -21.42 -0.84 -9.50
CA LEU A 2 -20.04 -1.10 -9.91
C LEU A 2 -18.94 -0.53 -8.97
N GLY A 3 -19.20 0.63 -8.33
CA GLY A 3 -18.24 1.26 -7.40
C GLY A 3 -18.04 0.48 -6.10
N SER A 4 -19.11 -0.11 -5.55
CA SER A 4 -19.04 -0.92 -4.33
C SER A 4 -18.30 -2.24 -4.55
N ILE A 5 -18.52 -2.88 -5.71
CA ILE A 5 -17.83 -4.12 -6.09
C ILE A 5 -16.33 -3.87 -6.29
N LYS A 6 -15.95 -2.79 -7.00
CA LYS A 6 -14.53 -2.41 -7.16
C LYS A 6 -13.85 -2.17 -5.81
N ARG A 7 -14.54 -1.50 -4.88
CA ARG A 7 -14.02 -1.27 -3.52
C ARG A 7 -13.87 -2.56 -2.73
N LEU A 8 -14.81 -3.50 -2.88
CA LEU A 8 -14.75 -4.81 -2.23
C LEU A 8 -13.59 -5.65 -2.76
N ILE A 9 -13.39 -5.66 -4.08
CA ILE A 9 -12.25 -6.33 -4.73
C ILE A 9 -10.94 -5.71 -4.23
N LEU A 10 -10.83 -4.38 -4.21
CA LEU A 10 -9.62 -3.69 -3.77
C LEU A 10 -9.30 -3.99 -2.30
N LEU A 11 -10.32 -3.98 -1.43
CA LEU A 11 -10.19 -4.36 -0.02
C LEU A 11 -9.77 -5.83 0.13
N GLY A 12 -10.38 -6.72 -0.64
CA GLY A 12 -10.05 -8.15 -0.65
C GLY A 12 -8.62 -8.42 -1.09
N THR A 13 -8.17 -7.75 -2.16
CA THR A 13 -6.78 -7.84 -2.62
C THR A 13 -5.80 -7.30 -1.58
N LEU A 14 -6.13 -6.17 -0.93
CA LEU A 14 -5.29 -5.60 0.12
C LEU A 14 -5.15 -6.56 1.31
N LEU A 15 -6.25 -7.19 1.73
CA LEU A 15 -6.27 -8.21 2.78
C LEU A 15 -5.44 -9.45 2.37
N LEU A 16 -5.62 -9.93 1.14
CA LEU A 16 -4.89 -11.09 0.62
C LEU A 16 -3.38 -10.85 0.63
N VAL A 17 -2.93 -9.67 0.17
CA VAL A 17 -1.53 -9.26 0.21
C VAL A 17 -1.02 -9.22 1.65
N GLY A 18 -1.79 -8.63 2.58
CA GLY A 18 -1.43 -8.61 4.01
C GLY A 18 -1.26 -10.02 4.60
N VAL A 19 -2.17 -10.94 4.30
CA VAL A 19 -2.08 -12.34 4.77
C VAL A 19 -0.87 -13.07 4.15
N ALA A 20 -0.61 -12.88 2.85
CA ALA A 20 0.55 -13.47 2.19
C ALA A 20 1.87 -12.98 2.81
N ILE A 21 1.94 -11.70 3.17
CA ILE A 21 3.07 -11.10 3.89
C ILE A 21 3.27 -11.79 5.25
N LEU A 22 2.21 -11.92 6.06
CA LEU A 22 2.29 -12.57 7.37
C LEU A 22 2.72 -14.04 7.26
N LEU A 23 2.23 -14.76 6.26
CA LEU A 23 2.66 -16.14 6.00
C LEU A 23 4.13 -16.22 5.59
N LEU A 24 4.61 -15.31 4.74
CA LEU A 24 6.03 -15.20 4.38
C LEU A 24 6.90 -14.88 5.60
N MET A 25 6.45 -14.00 6.49
CA MET A 25 7.16 -13.74 7.75
C MET A 25 7.27 -14.99 8.61
N LEU A 26 6.17 -15.75 8.72
CA LEU A 26 6.10 -16.92 9.59
C LEU A 26 6.91 -18.09 9.02
N GLN A 27 6.89 -18.28 7.69
CA GLN A 27 7.63 -19.34 7.02
C GLN A 27 9.13 -19.07 6.92
N ASN A 28 9.54 -17.81 6.80
CA ASN A 28 10.94 -17.44 6.68
C ASN A 28 11.36 -16.49 7.81
N PRO A 29 11.62 -17.01 9.02
CA PRO A 29 12.24 -16.24 10.11
C PRO A 29 13.71 -15.88 9.84
N GLN A 30 14.24 -16.23 8.66
CA GLN A 30 15.62 -16.04 8.28
C GLN A 30 15.89 -14.54 8.01
N ARG A 31 16.81 -13.95 8.79
CA ARG A 31 17.27 -12.57 8.61
C ARG A 31 17.88 -12.45 7.21
N SER A 32 17.38 -11.50 6.43
CA SER A 32 17.77 -11.30 5.03
C SER A 32 18.54 -9.99 4.93
N GLU A 33 19.79 -10.06 4.48
CA GLU A 33 20.61 -8.88 4.19
C GLU A 33 20.41 -8.45 2.73
N PHE A 34 20.10 -7.18 2.50
CA PHE A 34 20.10 -6.62 1.15
C PHE A 34 21.44 -5.93 0.88
N HIS A 35 22.20 -6.48 -0.06
CA HIS A 35 23.40 -5.86 -0.59
C HIS A 35 23.02 -4.91 -1.73
N ILE A 36 23.12 -3.60 -1.48
CA ILE A 36 22.93 -2.57 -2.51
C ILE A 36 24.30 -1.96 -2.80
N LEU A 37 24.98 -2.45 -3.84
CA LEU A 37 26.36 -2.09 -4.23
C LEU A 37 27.39 -2.20 -3.09
N PHE A 38 27.63 -1.11 -2.33
CA PHE A 38 28.57 -1.02 -1.20
C PHE A 38 27.88 -0.77 0.14
N TRP A 39 26.55 -0.68 0.15
CA TRP A 39 25.77 -0.47 1.35
C TRP A 39 25.15 -1.80 1.78
N VAL A 40 25.60 -2.31 2.91
CA VAL A 40 24.94 -3.42 3.61
C VAL A 40 23.86 -2.80 4.48
N THR A 41 22.61 -3.14 4.18
CA THR A 41 21.50 -2.72 5.03
C THR A 41 21.54 -3.48 6.35
N PRO A 42 21.12 -2.86 7.47
CA PRO A 42 21.00 -3.57 8.74
C PRO A 42 20.13 -4.82 8.54
N GLU A 43 20.60 -5.94 9.08
CA GLU A 43 19.91 -7.23 9.06
C GLU A 43 18.57 -7.13 9.79
N LEU A 44 17.56 -6.78 9.01
CA LEU A 44 16.18 -6.67 9.44
C LEU A 44 15.43 -7.91 8.95
N PRO A 45 14.47 -8.42 9.74
CA PRO A 45 13.55 -9.43 9.25
C PRO A 45 12.91 -8.94 7.94
N PHE A 46 12.84 -9.79 6.92
CA PHE A 46 12.16 -9.50 5.65
C PHE A 46 10.74 -8.94 5.86
N SER A 47 10.14 -9.44 6.92
CA SER A 47 8.99 -8.95 7.66
C SER A 47 8.87 -7.41 7.73
N VAL A 48 9.91 -6.72 8.21
CA VAL A 48 9.90 -5.27 8.41
C VAL A 48 9.81 -4.52 7.08
N PHE A 49 10.52 -4.98 6.07
CA PHE A 49 10.49 -4.39 4.73
C PHE A 49 9.10 -4.53 4.08
N LEU A 50 8.45 -5.67 4.26
CA LEU A 50 7.09 -5.90 3.78
C LEU A 50 6.05 -5.00 4.48
N ILE A 51 6.14 -4.84 5.80
CA ILE A 51 5.26 -3.92 6.55
C ILE A 51 5.46 -2.50 6.03
N LEU A 52 6.71 -2.05 5.88
CA LEU A 52 7.01 -0.71 5.37
C LEU A 52 6.41 -0.51 3.97
N ALA A 53 6.64 -1.45 3.05
CA ALA A 53 6.09 -1.38 1.69
C ALA A 53 4.56 -1.29 1.70
N PHE A 54 3.89 -2.07 2.56
CA PHE A 54 2.44 -2.04 2.71
C PHE A 54 1.95 -0.69 3.27
N VAL A 55 2.59 -0.18 4.32
CA VAL A 55 2.24 1.12 4.93
C VAL A 55 2.43 2.24 3.92
N PHE A 56 3.57 2.30 3.23
CA PHE A 56 3.83 3.30 2.19
C PHE A 56 2.82 3.20 1.03
N GLY A 57 2.48 1.99 0.60
CA GLY A 57 1.45 1.76 -0.41
C GLY A 57 0.07 2.25 0.06
N ALA A 58 -0.33 1.93 1.28
CA ALA A 58 -1.60 2.35 1.85
C ALA A 58 -1.69 3.87 2.00
N VAL A 59 -0.67 4.51 2.60
CA VAL A 59 -0.58 5.96 2.75
C VAL A 59 -0.56 6.65 1.39
N GLY A 60 0.24 6.15 0.45
CA GLY A 60 0.29 6.66 -0.92
C GLY A 60 -1.07 6.60 -1.61
N SER A 61 -1.78 5.47 -1.49
CA SER A 61 -3.12 5.30 -2.05
C SER A 61 -4.14 6.27 -1.44
N LEU A 62 -4.05 6.53 -0.14
CA LEU A 62 -4.91 7.46 0.57
C LEU A 62 -4.67 8.90 0.10
N LEU A 63 -3.39 9.31 0.01
CA LEU A 63 -3.01 10.64 -0.47
C LEU A 63 -3.47 10.86 -1.91
N LEU A 64 -3.25 9.89 -2.81
CA LEU A 64 -3.71 9.97 -4.20
C LEU A 64 -5.24 10.08 -4.27
N SER A 65 -5.95 9.33 -3.44
CA SER A 65 -7.42 9.39 -3.37
C SER A 65 -7.91 10.76 -2.89
N LEU A 66 -7.24 11.36 -1.90
CA LEU A 66 -7.54 12.72 -1.40
C LEU A 66 -7.29 13.79 -2.48
N LEU A 67 -6.18 13.69 -3.23
CA LEU A 67 -5.90 14.59 -4.35
C LEU A 67 -6.95 14.46 -5.46
N ALA A 68 -7.33 13.24 -5.80
CA ALA A 68 -8.36 12.98 -6.81
C ALA A 68 -9.73 13.55 -6.37
N ALA A 69 -10.11 13.36 -5.10
CA ALA A 69 -11.33 13.91 -4.54
C ALA A 69 -11.35 15.45 -4.57
N ARG A 70 -10.23 16.11 -4.24
CA ARG A 70 -10.10 17.57 -4.33
C ARG A 70 -10.25 18.10 -5.77
N ARG A 71 -9.64 17.43 -6.76
CA ARG A 71 -9.79 17.83 -8.17
C ARG A 71 -11.22 17.69 -8.68
N SER A 72 -11.93 16.64 -8.28
CA SER A 72 -13.34 16.45 -8.65
C SER A 72 -14.26 17.50 -8.02
N ALA A 73 -14.01 17.87 -6.76
CA ALA A 73 -14.80 18.91 -6.07
C ALA A 73 -14.64 20.31 -6.70
N ILE A 74 -13.46 20.63 -7.24
CA ILE A 74 -13.22 21.90 -7.95
C ILE A 74 -13.96 21.91 -9.30
N ARG A 75 -14.06 20.77 -9.99
CA ARG A 75 -14.72 20.65 -11.29
C ARG A 75 -16.25 20.74 -11.22
N THR A 76 -16.85 20.48 -10.06
CA THR A 76 -18.31 20.50 -9.87
C THR A 76 -18.86 21.82 -9.30
N LYS A 77 -18.03 22.84 -9.03
CA LYS A 77 -18.58 24.17 -8.73
C LYS A 77 -19.37 24.65 -9.97
N PRO A 78 -20.69 24.82 -9.90
CA PRO A 78 -21.42 25.46 -10.99
C PRO A 78 -20.87 26.87 -11.12
N LYS A 79 -20.63 27.34 -12.35
CA LYS A 79 -20.52 28.78 -12.60
C LYS A 79 -21.83 29.38 -12.10
N ALA A 80 -21.81 30.03 -10.94
CA ALA A 80 -22.87 30.95 -10.56
C ALA A 80 -22.79 32.09 -11.57
N GLY A 81 -23.76 32.12 -12.50
CA GLY A 81 -24.02 33.24 -13.38
C GLY A 81 -24.71 34.36 -12.63
#